data_AF-A0A2N5M9W5-F1
#
_entry.id   AF-A0A2N5M9W5-F1
#
_cell.length_a   1.000
_cell.length_b   1.000
_cell.length_c   1.000
_cell.angle_alpha   90.00
_cell.angle_beta   90.00
_cell.angle_gamma   90.00
#
_symmetry.space_group_name_H-M   'P 1'
#
loop_
_entity.id
_entity.type
_entity.pdbx_description
1 polymer ?
#
loop_
_entity_poly.entity_id
_entity_poly.type
_entity_poly.pdbx_seq_one_letter_code
_entity_poly.pdbx_strand_id
1 'polypeptide(L)'
;MLIKPKKLQAGDRVATVSPSWGGAGEPALRWRYEQGVNRLEEIFGLKVIPMPNSLKGGDYLYKSPQARAEDLMTAFKDESIKGIISNIGGEDSIRLLPYIDFDVINENPKIFMGYSDVTISHLFCHKAGISSFYGPAILTDFAENVEMDPYTIEMVKRTLFSNDIIGEIQPANEWTSERLEWIEENKNRRRTMQKNLGNEVLQGSGVVQGHLIGGCIEVLEFAKGTDLWPEKKHWENSVLFFETSEEKPEPNLIKYWLRNYAVQGILKIVNGIIFGKPKDEKYFDEYKEEIQKVMKEFDLENLPILYNLNFGHTEPKFILPYGAMAEINCEKRTFSILESGVE
;
A
#
# COMPACT_ATOMS: atom_id res chain seq x y z
N MET A 1 -16.04 7.26 -9.18
CA MET A 1 -15.87 7.51 -7.74
C MET A 1 -15.98 6.18 -7.02
N LEU A 2 -15.08 5.91 -6.08
CA LEU A 2 -15.06 4.66 -5.31
C LEU A 2 -15.85 4.82 -4.02
N ILE A 3 -16.46 3.75 -3.52
CA ILE A 3 -17.19 3.73 -2.25
C ILE A 3 -16.18 3.85 -1.11
N LYS A 4 -16.40 4.82 -0.22
CA LYS A 4 -15.60 5.02 0.99
C LYS A 4 -16.13 4.13 2.11
N PRO A 5 -15.31 3.29 2.75
CA PRO A 5 -15.78 2.43 3.83
C PRO A 5 -15.94 3.20 5.14
N LYS A 6 -16.68 2.60 6.09
CA LYS A 6 -16.88 3.16 7.44
C LYS A 6 -15.61 3.09 8.27
N LYS A 7 -15.43 4.05 9.17
CA LYS A 7 -14.30 4.06 10.12
C LYS A 7 -14.33 2.88 11.09
N LEU A 8 -13.15 2.49 11.57
CA LEU A 8 -12.98 1.56 12.69
C LEU A 8 -13.16 2.27 14.03
N GLN A 9 -13.52 1.49 15.03
CA GLN A 9 -13.51 1.87 16.43
C GLN A 9 -13.09 0.69 17.31
N ALA A 10 -12.69 0.97 18.56
CA ALA A 10 -12.38 -0.07 19.52
C ALA A 10 -13.57 -1.05 19.67
N GLY A 11 -13.28 -2.34 19.68
CA GLY A 11 -14.24 -3.44 19.73
C GLY A 11 -14.61 -4.03 18.37
N ASP A 12 -14.32 -3.32 17.27
CA ASP A 12 -14.55 -3.82 15.91
C ASP A 12 -13.70 -5.05 15.61
N ARG A 13 -14.24 -5.95 14.79
CA ARG A 13 -13.52 -7.13 14.32
C ARG A 13 -12.78 -6.83 13.03
N VAL A 14 -11.52 -7.21 12.97
CA VAL A 14 -10.68 -7.10 11.78
C VAL A 14 -10.20 -8.48 11.36
N ALA A 15 -10.39 -8.80 10.09
CA ALA A 15 -9.91 -10.04 9.50
C ALA A 15 -8.44 -9.94 9.11
N THR A 16 -7.66 -11.00 9.33
CA THR A 16 -6.32 -11.15 8.75
C THR A 16 -6.31 -12.22 7.66
N VAL A 17 -5.71 -11.87 6.52
CA VAL A 17 -5.69 -12.66 5.29
C VAL A 17 -4.28 -12.81 4.74
N SER A 18 -4.02 -13.88 3.99
CA SER A 18 -2.74 -14.12 3.32
C SER A 18 -2.97 -14.25 1.80
N PRO A 19 -3.28 -13.15 1.10
CA PRO A 19 -3.60 -13.18 -0.33
C PRO A 19 -2.38 -13.51 -1.20
N SER A 20 -1.17 -13.33 -0.65
CA SER A 20 0.11 -13.58 -1.31
C SER A 20 0.92 -14.65 -0.56
N TRP A 21 2.06 -14.31 0.05
CA TRP A 21 2.87 -15.29 0.78
C TRP A 21 2.19 -15.78 2.07
N GLY A 22 2.16 -17.11 2.26
CA GLY A 22 1.54 -17.76 3.41
C GLY A 22 2.40 -17.86 4.67
N GLY A 23 3.49 -17.10 4.74
CA GLY A 23 4.50 -17.20 5.81
C GLY A 23 3.98 -16.99 7.22
N ALA A 24 2.90 -16.24 7.41
CA ALA A 24 2.29 -15.98 8.73
C ALA A 24 1.82 -17.26 9.47
N GLY A 25 1.56 -18.34 8.72
CA GLY A 25 1.20 -19.64 9.25
C GLY A 25 2.38 -20.56 9.58
N GLU A 26 3.60 -20.19 9.18
CA GLU A 26 4.77 -21.02 9.43
C GLU A 26 5.09 -21.07 10.93
N PRO A 27 5.42 -22.24 11.50
CA PRO A 27 5.74 -22.36 12.92
C PRO A 27 6.82 -21.39 13.39
N ALA A 28 7.85 -21.16 12.56
CA ALA A 28 8.96 -20.25 12.87
C ALA A 28 8.60 -18.76 12.82
N LEU A 29 7.50 -18.40 12.13
CA LEU A 29 7.05 -17.00 11.96
C LEU A 29 5.77 -16.70 12.72
N ARG A 30 5.12 -17.72 13.31
CA ARG A 30 3.86 -17.57 14.03
C ARG A 30 3.94 -16.52 15.13
N TRP A 31 5.06 -16.49 15.87
CA TRP A 31 5.29 -15.50 16.92
C TRP A 31 5.21 -14.05 16.42
N ARG A 32 5.68 -13.78 15.19
CA ARG A 32 5.66 -12.45 14.56
C ARG A 32 4.23 -12.06 14.17
N TYR A 33 3.44 -13.01 13.66
CA TYR A 33 2.01 -12.80 13.43
C TYR A 33 1.29 -12.42 14.74
N GLU A 34 1.45 -13.23 15.80
CA GLU A 34 0.82 -12.96 17.09
C GLU A 34 1.29 -11.62 17.69
N GLN A 35 2.56 -11.25 17.46
CA GLN A 35 3.08 -9.95 17.86
C GLN A 35 2.28 -8.79 17.24
N GLY A 36 2.00 -8.86 15.94
CA GLY A 36 1.20 -7.86 15.24
C GLY A 36 -0.28 -7.86 15.62
N VAL A 37 -0.85 -9.05 15.84
CA VAL A 37 -2.21 -9.21 16.39
C VAL A 37 -2.33 -8.49 17.73
N ASN A 38 -1.42 -8.75 18.67
CA ASN A 38 -1.44 -8.13 19.99
C ASN A 38 -1.42 -6.60 19.90
N ARG A 39 -0.72 -6.01 18.91
CA ARG A 39 -0.70 -4.54 18.71
C ARG A 39 -2.03 -4.01 18.20
N LEU A 40 -2.68 -4.71 17.28
CA LEU A 40 -4.03 -4.35 16.84
C LEU A 40 -5.03 -4.36 18.01
N GLU A 41 -4.90 -5.35 18.90
CA GLU A 41 -5.78 -5.49 20.06
C GLU A 41 -5.47 -4.45 21.16
N GLU A 42 -4.19 -4.28 21.54
CA GLU A 42 -3.79 -3.44 22.67
C GLU A 42 -3.74 -1.94 22.33
N ILE A 43 -3.22 -1.56 21.15
CA ILE A 43 -3.03 -0.15 20.77
C ILE A 43 -4.30 0.44 20.16
N PHE A 44 -5.02 -0.35 19.38
CA PHE A 44 -6.19 0.09 18.62
C PHE A 44 -7.53 -0.45 19.18
N GLY A 45 -7.48 -1.35 20.15
CA GLY A 45 -8.69 -1.89 20.79
C GLY A 45 -9.50 -2.83 19.89
N LEU A 46 -8.92 -3.35 18.82
CA LEU A 46 -9.62 -4.19 17.85
C LEU A 46 -9.73 -5.64 18.33
N LYS A 47 -10.51 -6.46 17.62
CA LYS A 47 -10.57 -7.92 17.79
C LYS A 47 -10.11 -8.59 16.50
N VAL A 48 -9.03 -9.37 16.54
CA VAL A 48 -8.46 -9.92 15.31
C VAL A 48 -8.95 -11.34 15.05
N ILE A 49 -9.44 -11.59 13.83
CA ILE A 49 -9.96 -12.89 13.40
C ILE A 49 -9.19 -13.37 12.16
N PRO A 50 -8.32 -14.39 12.26
CA PRO A 50 -7.71 -14.95 11.07
C PRO A 50 -8.74 -15.68 10.22
N MET A 51 -8.71 -15.47 8.91
CA MET A 51 -9.54 -16.22 7.98
C MET A 51 -9.12 -17.71 7.94
N PRO A 52 -10.04 -18.63 7.57
CA PRO A 52 -9.86 -20.07 7.80
C PRO A 52 -8.60 -20.69 7.18
N ASN A 53 -8.11 -20.13 6.07
CA ASN A 53 -6.92 -20.64 5.39
C ASN A 53 -5.65 -19.85 5.68
N SER A 54 -5.76 -18.60 6.15
CA SER A 54 -4.68 -17.60 6.10
C SER A 54 -3.42 -17.98 6.89
N LEU A 55 -3.51 -18.97 7.76
CA LEU A 55 -2.45 -19.44 8.65
C LEU A 55 -2.05 -20.90 8.39
N LYS A 56 -2.40 -21.47 7.24
CA LYS A 56 -2.06 -22.86 6.88
C LYS A 56 -0.62 -23.06 6.35
N GLY A 57 0.19 -22.01 6.36
CA GLY A 57 1.60 -22.03 5.92
C GLY A 57 1.79 -21.70 4.43
N GLY A 58 3.03 -21.40 4.06
CA GLY A 58 3.44 -20.96 2.73
C GLY A 58 3.16 -22.01 1.66
N ASP A 59 3.53 -23.26 1.93
CA ASP A 59 3.37 -24.38 0.99
C ASP A 59 1.91 -24.63 0.61
N TYR A 60 1.00 -24.62 1.59
CA TYR A 60 -0.43 -24.83 1.35
C TYR A 60 -1.00 -23.68 0.51
N LEU A 61 -0.73 -22.44 0.92
CA LEU A 61 -1.32 -21.25 0.29
C LEU A 61 -0.77 -21.00 -1.12
N TYR A 62 0.50 -21.30 -1.36
CA TYR A 62 1.08 -21.28 -2.69
C TYR A 62 0.37 -22.28 -3.64
N LYS A 63 0.10 -23.50 -3.16
CA LYS A 63 -0.61 -24.53 -3.95
C LYS A 63 -2.11 -24.25 -4.12
N SER A 64 -2.69 -23.37 -3.29
CA SER A 64 -4.14 -23.17 -3.17
C SER A 64 -4.55 -21.70 -3.36
N PRO A 65 -4.37 -21.10 -4.56
CA PRO A 65 -4.82 -19.73 -4.82
C PRO A 65 -6.34 -19.55 -4.62
N GLN A 66 -7.13 -20.58 -4.90
CA GLN A 66 -8.58 -20.56 -4.63
C GLN A 66 -8.87 -20.38 -3.13
N ALA A 67 -8.15 -21.08 -2.24
CA ALA A 67 -8.35 -20.95 -0.79
C ALA A 67 -8.01 -19.54 -0.27
N ARG A 68 -7.04 -18.86 -0.91
CA ARG A 68 -6.72 -17.45 -0.61
C ARG A 68 -7.84 -16.50 -1.06
N ALA A 69 -8.43 -16.74 -2.22
CA ALA A 69 -9.60 -15.99 -2.69
C ALA A 69 -10.83 -16.24 -1.79
N GLU A 70 -11.07 -17.49 -1.38
CA GLU A 70 -12.15 -17.85 -0.46
C GLU A 70 -12.04 -17.13 0.88
N ASP A 71 -10.83 -16.95 1.42
CA ASP A 71 -10.60 -16.15 2.63
C ASP A 71 -10.99 -14.68 2.43
N LEU A 72 -10.67 -14.07 1.28
CA LEU A 72 -11.13 -12.72 0.96
C LEU A 72 -12.66 -12.67 0.88
N MET A 73 -13.29 -13.59 0.14
CA MET A 73 -14.75 -13.63 -0.01
C MET A 73 -15.45 -13.85 1.33
N THR A 74 -14.89 -14.69 2.20
CA THR A 74 -15.40 -14.93 3.55
C THR A 74 -15.32 -13.65 4.39
N ALA A 75 -14.16 -12.97 4.37
CA ALA A 75 -13.96 -11.73 5.10
C ALA A 75 -14.89 -10.60 4.62
N PHE A 76 -15.12 -10.49 3.30
CA PHE A 76 -16.04 -9.51 2.74
C PHE A 76 -17.51 -9.83 3.09
N LYS A 77 -17.95 -11.09 2.94
CA LYS A 77 -19.35 -11.49 3.25
C LYS A 77 -19.71 -11.40 4.73
N ASP A 78 -18.75 -11.52 5.64
CA ASP A 78 -19.03 -11.47 7.08
C ASP A 78 -19.28 -10.01 7.54
N GLU A 79 -20.55 -9.66 7.77
CA GLU A 79 -20.97 -8.34 8.25
C GLU A 79 -20.38 -7.97 9.63
N SER A 80 -19.92 -8.94 10.42
CA SER A 80 -19.27 -8.68 11.70
C SER A 80 -17.85 -8.15 11.55
N ILE A 81 -17.21 -8.38 10.39
CA ILE A 81 -15.87 -7.88 10.05
C ILE A 81 -15.97 -6.47 9.48
N LYS A 82 -15.26 -5.53 10.12
CA LYS A 82 -15.25 -4.09 9.76
C LYS A 82 -14.02 -3.65 8.99
N GLY A 83 -12.96 -4.46 9.02
CA GLY A 83 -11.77 -4.25 8.21
C GLY A 83 -11.03 -5.55 7.92
N ILE A 84 -10.21 -5.54 6.88
CA ILE A 84 -9.38 -6.64 6.41
C ILE A 84 -7.96 -6.11 6.28
N ILE A 85 -6.99 -6.76 6.92
CA ILE A 85 -5.58 -6.39 6.86
C ILE A 85 -4.79 -7.59 6.33
N SER A 86 -3.99 -7.36 5.28
CA SER A 86 -3.08 -8.38 4.76
C SER A 86 -1.98 -8.69 5.76
N ASN A 87 -1.65 -9.98 5.89
CA ASN A 87 -0.55 -10.41 6.72
C ASN A 87 0.79 -9.89 6.17
N ILE A 88 0.99 -10.02 4.86
CA ILE A 88 2.23 -9.69 4.14
C ILE A 88 1.98 -9.63 2.62
N GLY A 89 2.95 -9.10 1.87
CA GLY A 89 3.05 -9.23 0.41
C GLY A 89 3.57 -10.59 -0.05
N GLY A 90 4.25 -10.61 -1.20
CA GLY A 90 4.75 -11.80 -1.90
C GLY A 90 4.85 -11.49 -3.39
N GLU A 91 4.37 -12.37 -4.27
CA GLU A 91 4.57 -12.17 -5.73
C GLU A 91 3.52 -12.84 -6.65
N ASP A 92 2.54 -13.56 -6.10
CA ASP A 92 1.69 -14.45 -6.90
C ASP A 92 0.19 -14.26 -6.67
N SER A 93 -0.24 -13.20 -5.98
CA SER A 93 -1.66 -12.96 -5.69
C SER A 93 -2.49 -12.72 -6.95
N ILE A 94 -1.87 -12.42 -8.10
CA ILE A 94 -2.54 -12.37 -9.41
C ILE A 94 -3.24 -13.69 -9.77
N ARG A 95 -2.78 -14.82 -9.22
CA ARG A 95 -3.40 -16.15 -9.39
C ARG A 95 -4.79 -16.27 -8.75
N LEU A 96 -5.19 -15.32 -7.90
CA LEU A 96 -6.52 -15.28 -7.31
C LEU A 96 -7.58 -14.81 -8.32
N LEU A 97 -7.20 -14.06 -9.37
CA LEU A 97 -8.13 -13.40 -10.29
C LEU A 97 -9.29 -14.29 -10.80
N PRO A 98 -9.07 -15.58 -11.18
CA PRO A 98 -10.17 -16.45 -11.64
C PRO A 98 -11.20 -16.83 -10.56
N TYR A 99 -10.90 -16.59 -9.29
CA TYR A 99 -11.70 -17.02 -8.14
C TYR A 99 -12.33 -15.84 -7.38
N ILE A 100 -12.11 -14.61 -7.83
CA ILE A 100 -12.66 -13.40 -7.21
C ILE A 100 -14.06 -13.14 -7.75
N ASP A 101 -15.00 -12.99 -6.83
CA ASP A 101 -16.34 -12.48 -7.09
C ASP A 101 -16.37 -10.98 -6.74
N PHE A 102 -16.42 -10.13 -7.77
CA PHE A 102 -16.38 -8.68 -7.58
C PHE A 102 -17.68 -8.12 -6.99
N ASP A 103 -18.82 -8.78 -7.20
CA ASP A 103 -20.11 -8.34 -6.67
C ASP A 103 -20.11 -8.50 -5.14
N VAL A 104 -19.53 -9.60 -4.65
CA VAL A 104 -19.32 -9.81 -3.21
C VAL A 104 -18.53 -8.68 -2.57
N ILE A 105 -17.47 -8.21 -3.24
CA ILE A 105 -16.69 -7.09 -2.71
C ILE A 105 -17.56 -5.82 -2.74
N ASN A 106 -18.17 -5.49 -3.89
CA ASN A 106 -18.99 -4.29 -4.09
C ASN A 106 -20.13 -4.14 -3.07
N GLU A 107 -20.85 -5.23 -2.79
CA GLU A 107 -21.99 -5.26 -1.88
C GLU A 107 -21.59 -5.17 -0.39
N ASN A 108 -20.30 -5.36 -0.07
CA ASN A 108 -19.78 -5.41 1.29
C ASN A 108 -18.63 -4.42 1.54
N PRO A 109 -18.84 -3.10 1.34
CA PRO A 109 -17.79 -2.10 1.47
C PRO A 109 -17.25 -2.06 2.91
N LYS A 110 -15.96 -2.37 3.05
CA LYS A 110 -15.20 -2.32 4.30
C LYS A 110 -13.74 -2.01 4.02
N ILE A 111 -13.00 -1.65 5.06
CA ILE A 111 -11.57 -1.35 4.95
C ILE A 111 -10.83 -2.60 4.45
N PHE A 112 -9.97 -2.42 3.45
CA PHE A 112 -8.98 -3.42 3.02
C PHE A 112 -7.61 -2.74 2.96
N MET A 113 -6.60 -3.28 3.66
CA MET A 113 -5.28 -2.66 3.77
C MET A 113 -4.12 -3.64 3.59
N GLY A 114 -3.08 -3.17 2.90
CA GLY A 114 -1.77 -3.80 2.75
C GLY A 114 -0.92 -3.02 1.74
N TYR A 115 0.22 -3.57 1.33
CA TYR A 115 1.08 -2.98 0.30
C TYR A 115 1.90 -4.07 -0.43
N SER A 116 2.77 -3.67 -1.36
CA SER A 116 3.58 -4.59 -2.18
C SER A 116 2.70 -5.42 -3.13
N ASP A 117 2.85 -6.75 -3.19
CA ASP A 117 1.99 -7.63 -4.01
C ASP A 117 0.50 -7.54 -3.67
N VAL A 118 0.17 -7.05 -2.48
CA VAL A 118 -1.22 -6.72 -2.10
C VAL A 118 -1.84 -5.64 -3.02
N THR A 119 -1.03 -4.94 -3.83
CA THR A 119 -1.50 -4.10 -4.95
C THR A 119 -2.52 -4.83 -5.83
N ILE A 120 -2.34 -6.13 -6.13
CA ILE A 120 -3.34 -6.90 -6.88
C ILE A 120 -4.69 -6.95 -6.15
N SER A 121 -4.66 -7.15 -4.83
CA SER A 121 -5.89 -7.16 -4.02
C SER A 121 -6.54 -5.78 -3.91
N HIS A 122 -5.74 -4.71 -3.95
CA HIS A 122 -6.26 -3.35 -4.12
C HIS A 122 -6.94 -3.16 -5.48
N LEU A 123 -6.40 -3.74 -6.55
CA LEU A 123 -7.07 -3.73 -7.85
C LEU A 123 -8.38 -4.53 -7.85
N PHE A 124 -8.49 -5.60 -7.05
CA PHE A 124 -9.78 -6.29 -6.85
C PHE A 124 -10.82 -5.35 -6.24
N CYS A 125 -10.46 -4.66 -5.15
CA CYS A 125 -11.33 -3.68 -4.50
C CYS A 125 -11.69 -2.53 -5.45
N HIS A 126 -10.71 -1.99 -6.15
CA HIS A 126 -10.87 -0.89 -7.09
C HIS A 126 -11.81 -1.26 -8.24
N LYS A 127 -11.64 -2.45 -8.83
CA LYS A 127 -12.53 -2.96 -9.89
C LYS A 127 -13.95 -3.19 -9.38
N ALA A 128 -14.11 -3.64 -8.14
CA ALA A 128 -15.39 -3.71 -7.45
C ALA A 128 -15.93 -2.34 -7.01
N GLY A 129 -15.24 -1.24 -7.28
CA GLY A 129 -15.70 0.12 -6.99
C GLY A 129 -15.52 0.57 -5.54
N ILE A 130 -14.65 -0.07 -4.75
CA ILE A 130 -14.39 0.27 -3.34
C ILE A 130 -13.01 0.89 -3.16
N SER A 131 -12.96 1.94 -2.33
CA SER A 131 -11.71 2.56 -1.89
C SER A 131 -11.04 1.65 -0.85
N SER A 132 -9.87 1.14 -1.21
CA SER A 132 -8.97 0.40 -0.32
C SER A 132 -7.75 1.25 0.08
N PHE A 133 -6.89 0.74 0.95
CA PHE A 133 -5.85 1.53 1.61
C PHE A 133 -4.47 0.94 1.37
N TYR A 134 -3.63 1.63 0.58
CA TYR A 134 -2.23 1.25 0.44
C TYR A 134 -1.48 1.64 1.71
N GLY A 135 -1.02 0.67 2.50
CA GLY A 135 -0.53 0.93 3.84
C GLY A 135 -0.01 -0.29 4.62
N PRO A 136 0.19 -0.14 5.94
CA PRO A 136 0.80 -1.14 6.83
C PRO A 136 0.23 -2.56 6.72
N ALA A 137 1.09 -3.57 6.83
CA ALA A 137 0.70 -4.99 6.90
C ALA A 137 1.11 -5.62 8.25
N ILE A 138 0.52 -6.78 8.61
CA ILE A 138 0.67 -7.37 9.95
C ILE A 138 2.14 -7.66 10.28
N LEU A 139 2.84 -8.41 9.43
CA LEU A 139 4.18 -8.92 9.76
C LEU A 139 5.27 -7.84 9.68
N THR A 140 5.07 -6.83 8.83
CA THR A 140 6.05 -5.78 8.54
C THR A 140 5.95 -4.62 9.51
N ASP A 141 4.73 -4.15 9.79
CA ASP A 141 4.50 -2.87 10.48
C ASP A 141 3.90 -3.05 11.87
N PHE A 142 2.76 -3.74 11.96
CA PHE A 142 2.08 -3.94 13.24
C PHE A 142 2.90 -4.81 14.18
N ALA A 143 3.66 -5.74 13.61
CA ALA A 143 4.56 -6.61 14.34
C ALA A 143 5.97 -6.02 14.54
N GLU A 144 6.21 -4.72 14.36
CA GLU A 144 7.54 -4.13 14.61
C GLU A 144 8.06 -4.50 16.00
N ASN A 145 9.37 -4.80 16.09
CA ASN A 145 9.95 -5.33 17.32
C ASN A 145 9.96 -4.26 18.41
N VAL A 146 9.81 -4.71 19.66
CA VAL A 146 9.66 -3.87 20.84
C VAL A 146 8.35 -3.06 20.82
N GLU A 147 8.20 -2.09 19.93
CA GLU A 147 7.00 -1.26 19.79
C GLU A 147 6.76 -0.84 18.34
N MET A 148 5.51 -0.50 18.02
CA MET A 148 5.18 0.13 16.74
C MET A 148 5.74 1.55 16.67
N ASP A 149 6.11 1.98 15.47
CA ASP A 149 6.53 3.35 15.24
C ASP A 149 5.35 4.33 15.48
N PRO A 150 5.53 5.40 16.28
CA PRO A 150 4.49 6.39 16.54
C PRO A 150 3.89 7.03 15.29
N TYR A 151 4.68 7.22 14.22
CA TYR A 151 4.21 7.76 12.94
C TYR A 151 3.18 6.83 12.30
N THR A 152 3.46 5.53 12.23
CA THR A 152 2.52 4.56 11.69
C THR A 152 1.24 4.50 12.52
N ILE A 153 1.35 4.55 13.87
CA ILE A 153 0.17 4.58 14.76
C ILE A 153 -0.70 5.81 14.47
N GLU A 154 -0.08 6.99 14.36
CA GLU A 154 -0.77 8.24 14.05
C GLU A 154 -1.51 8.15 12.72
N MET A 155 -0.84 7.67 11.67
CA MET A 155 -1.41 7.58 10.33
C MET A 155 -2.55 6.57 10.23
N VAL A 156 -2.46 5.44 10.94
CA VAL A 156 -3.58 4.48 11.08
C VAL A 156 -4.77 5.16 11.76
N LYS A 157 -4.56 5.90 12.85
CA LYS A 157 -5.65 6.59 13.57
C LYS A 157 -6.29 7.67 12.71
N ARG A 158 -5.49 8.51 12.05
CA ARG A 158 -5.97 9.59 11.17
C ARG A 158 -6.76 9.05 9.97
N THR A 159 -6.35 7.92 9.41
CA THR A 159 -6.92 7.42 8.16
C THR A 159 -8.09 6.47 8.35
N LEU A 160 -8.04 5.62 9.39
CA LEU A 160 -8.99 4.51 9.58
C LEU A 160 -9.91 4.69 10.79
N PHE A 161 -9.54 5.52 11.78
CA PHE A 161 -10.33 5.72 13.01
C PHE A 161 -10.94 7.12 13.12
N SER A 162 -10.59 8.03 12.20
CA SER A 162 -11.21 9.36 12.10
C SER A 162 -11.85 9.54 10.73
N ASN A 163 -13.01 10.19 10.73
CA ASN A 163 -13.68 10.69 9.52
C ASN A 163 -13.42 12.18 9.29
N ASP A 164 -12.43 12.76 9.99
CA ASP A 164 -11.89 14.08 9.67
C ASP A 164 -11.05 14.03 8.38
N ILE A 165 -10.82 15.19 7.79
CA ILE A 165 -9.88 15.33 6.67
C ILE A 165 -8.49 14.90 7.14
N ILE A 166 -7.84 14.00 6.38
CA ILE A 166 -6.50 13.52 6.72
C ILE A 166 -5.50 14.68 6.74
N GLY A 167 -5.56 15.56 5.73
CA GLY A 167 -4.78 16.78 5.66
C GLY A 167 -3.34 16.56 5.22
N GLU A 168 -2.45 17.47 5.62
CA GLU A 168 -1.04 17.43 5.26
C GLU A 168 -0.33 16.23 5.87
N ILE A 169 0.46 15.54 5.05
CA ILE A 169 1.30 14.41 5.45
C ILE A 169 2.72 14.91 5.66
N GLN A 170 3.11 15.04 6.92
CA GLN A 170 4.49 15.37 7.27
C GLN A 170 5.40 14.17 6.98
N PRO A 171 6.64 14.39 6.50
CA PRO A 171 7.63 13.33 6.45
C PRO A 171 7.92 12.79 7.86
N ALA A 172 8.14 11.49 7.98
CA ALA A 172 8.64 10.92 9.23
C ALA A 172 10.04 11.46 9.55
N ASN A 173 10.38 11.62 10.83
CA ASN A 173 11.70 12.15 11.24
C ASN A 173 12.85 11.18 10.95
N GLU A 174 12.56 9.88 11.08
CA GLU A 174 13.50 8.79 10.86
C GLU A 174 12.81 7.70 10.02
N TRP A 175 13.60 6.79 9.45
CA TRP A 175 13.13 5.67 8.66
C TRP A 175 14.08 4.47 8.80
N THR A 176 13.62 3.27 8.45
CA THR A 176 14.45 2.07 8.36
C THR A 176 13.94 1.11 7.30
N SER A 177 14.86 0.35 6.73
CA SER A 177 14.58 -0.89 5.99
C SER A 177 15.57 -1.99 6.37
N GLU A 178 16.19 -1.85 7.55
CA GLU A 178 17.19 -2.79 8.06
C GLU A 178 16.61 -4.21 8.08
N ARG A 179 17.37 -5.15 7.53
CA ARG A 179 17.04 -6.57 7.61
C ARG A 179 17.37 -7.10 8.99
N LEU A 180 16.34 -7.34 9.79
CA LEU A 180 16.40 -8.10 11.03
C LEU A 180 15.54 -9.35 10.88
N GLU A 181 16.17 -10.52 10.87
CA GLU A 181 15.48 -11.80 10.69
C GLU A 181 14.36 -11.98 11.71
N TRP A 182 13.20 -12.46 11.23
CA TRP A 182 12.02 -12.74 12.05
C TRP A 182 12.13 -14.08 12.79
N ILE A 183 13.22 -14.24 13.54
CA ILE A 183 13.40 -15.28 14.55
C ILE A 183 13.04 -14.72 15.92
N GLU A 184 12.39 -15.52 16.77
CA GLU A 184 11.80 -15.04 18.03
C GLU A 184 12.85 -14.44 18.98
N GLU A 185 14.10 -14.91 18.92
CA GLU A 185 15.23 -14.40 19.68
C GLU A 185 15.50 -12.91 19.42
N ASN A 186 15.12 -12.42 18.25
CA ASN A 186 15.28 -11.01 17.89
C ASN A 186 14.13 -10.11 18.39
N LYS A 187 13.05 -10.63 18.97
CA LYS A 187 11.83 -9.85 19.28
C LYS A 187 12.05 -8.61 20.17
N ASN A 188 13.08 -8.66 21.02
CA ASN A 188 13.47 -7.58 21.92
C ASN A 188 14.56 -6.65 21.34
N ARG A 189 14.96 -6.85 20.09
CA ARG A 189 15.95 -6.02 19.39
C ARG A 189 15.22 -5.03 18.50
N ARG A 190 15.47 -3.74 18.73
CA ARG A 190 15.03 -2.67 17.82
C ARG A 190 15.88 -2.68 16.55
N ARG A 191 15.25 -2.33 15.44
CA ARG A 191 15.96 -2.04 14.20
C ARG A 191 16.68 -0.71 14.29
N THR A 192 17.77 -0.58 13.55
CA THR A 192 18.51 0.67 13.44
C THR A 192 17.74 1.68 12.58
N MET A 193 17.49 2.87 13.13
CA MET A 193 16.83 3.98 12.44
C MET A 193 17.85 4.90 11.75
N GLN A 194 17.45 5.47 10.62
CA GLN A 194 18.20 6.44 9.83
C GLN A 194 17.44 7.77 9.82
N LYS A 195 18.16 8.89 9.83
CA LYS A 195 17.54 10.21 9.72
C LYS A 195 16.87 10.37 8.34
N ASN A 196 15.64 10.87 8.31
CA ASN A 196 14.96 11.20 7.06
C ASN A 196 15.27 12.64 6.63
N LEU A 197 15.37 12.87 5.32
CA LEU A 197 15.67 14.18 4.72
C LEU A 197 14.42 14.91 4.22
N GLY A 198 13.25 14.27 4.28
CA GLY A 198 11.98 14.81 3.81
C GLY A 198 11.78 14.71 2.31
N ASN A 199 10.70 15.30 1.82
CA ASN A 199 10.28 15.21 0.42
C ASN A 199 11.20 16.00 -0.52
N GLU A 200 11.44 15.45 -1.71
CA GLU A 200 12.12 16.13 -2.82
C GLU A 200 11.13 16.47 -3.93
N VAL A 201 11.22 17.68 -4.47
CA VAL A 201 10.54 18.02 -5.73
C VAL A 201 11.49 17.71 -6.86
N LEU A 202 11.17 16.68 -7.65
CA LEU A 202 12.01 16.25 -8.76
C LEU A 202 11.84 17.15 -9.99
N GLN A 203 10.61 17.60 -10.24
CA GLN A 203 10.23 18.53 -11.31
C GLN A 203 8.81 19.08 -11.10
N GLY A 204 8.41 20.02 -11.96
CA GLY A 204 7.12 20.70 -11.92
C GLY A 204 7.09 21.91 -10.99
N SER A 205 5.97 22.63 -11.00
CA SER A 205 5.77 23.85 -10.23
C SER A 205 4.30 24.04 -9.83
N GLY A 206 4.04 24.94 -8.90
CA GLY A 206 2.69 25.27 -8.43
C GLY A 206 2.06 24.17 -7.57
N VAL A 207 0.73 24.13 -7.61
CA VAL A 207 -0.11 23.22 -6.82
C VAL A 207 -1.03 22.46 -7.76
N VAL A 208 -1.06 21.13 -7.62
CA VAL A 208 -1.95 20.26 -8.38
C VAL A 208 -2.71 19.34 -7.46
N GLN A 209 -3.93 18.99 -7.86
CA GLN A 209 -4.80 18.08 -7.13
C GLN A 209 -5.27 16.96 -8.04
N GLY A 210 -5.50 15.77 -7.48
CA GLY A 210 -6.05 14.65 -8.22
C GLY A 210 -6.33 13.45 -7.33
N HIS A 211 -7.18 12.55 -7.83
CA HIS A 211 -7.53 11.33 -7.11
C HIS A 211 -6.37 10.33 -7.12
N LEU A 212 -6.08 9.71 -5.99
CA LEU A 212 -4.96 8.77 -5.85
C LEU A 212 -5.20 7.45 -6.59
N ILE A 213 -4.23 7.00 -7.38
CA ILE A 213 -4.21 5.66 -7.99
C ILE A 213 -2.76 5.20 -8.22
N GLY A 214 -2.45 3.94 -7.96
CA GLY A 214 -1.06 3.47 -8.00
C GLY A 214 -0.79 2.20 -7.22
N GLY A 215 0.44 2.04 -6.73
CA GLY A 215 0.89 0.89 -5.94
C GLY A 215 2.38 0.59 -6.13
N CYS A 216 2.78 -0.63 -5.80
CA CYS A 216 4.10 -1.17 -6.12
C CYS A 216 4.27 -1.24 -7.64
N ILE A 217 5.25 -0.53 -8.19
CA ILE A 217 5.36 -0.37 -9.66
C ILE A 217 5.63 -1.71 -10.35
N GLU A 218 6.39 -2.61 -9.73
CA GLU A 218 6.64 -3.96 -10.21
C GLU A 218 5.36 -4.77 -10.33
N VAL A 219 4.52 -4.72 -9.29
CA VAL A 219 3.30 -5.53 -9.19
C VAL A 219 2.22 -5.00 -10.12
N LEU A 220 2.16 -3.69 -10.35
CA LEU A 220 1.23 -3.12 -11.33
C LEU A 220 1.46 -3.69 -12.74
N GLU A 221 2.69 -4.07 -13.09
CA GLU A 221 2.96 -4.72 -14.37
C GLU A 221 2.26 -6.08 -14.51
N PHE A 222 2.05 -6.82 -13.41
CA PHE A 222 1.37 -8.12 -13.45
C PHE A 222 -0.10 -8.00 -13.91
N ALA A 223 -0.73 -6.85 -13.69
CA ALA A 223 -2.12 -6.60 -14.03
C ALA A 223 -2.32 -5.94 -15.41
N LYS A 224 -1.27 -5.36 -16.00
CA LYS A 224 -1.36 -4.69 -17.30
C LYS A 224 -1.76 -5.66 -18.41
N GLY A 225 -2.73 -5.26 -19.23
CA GLY A 225 -3.25 -6.09 -20.31
C GLY A 225 -4.23 -7.19 -19.86
N THR A 226 -4.53 -7.27 -18.56
CA THR A 226 -5.57 -8.15 -18.01
C THR A 226 -6.86 -7.37 -17.77
N ASP A 227 -7.97 -8.08 -17.55
CA ASP A 227 -9.25 -7.45 -17.17
C ASP A 227 -9.22 -6.79 -15.78
N LEU A 228 -8.14 -6.97 -15.01
CA LEU A 228 -7.97 -6.33 -13.71
C LEU A 228 -7.47 -4.88 -13.83
N TRP A 229 -6.93 -4.49 -14.99
CA TRP A 229 -6.40 -3.15 -15.19
C TRP A 229 -7.51 -2.08 -15.13
N PRO A 230 -7.36 -1.01 -14.33
CA PRO A 230 -8.37 0.04 -14.21
C PRO A 230 -8.75 0.70 -15.54
N GLU A 231 -10.05 0.95 -15.73
CA GLU A 231 -10.58 1.66 -16.90
C GLU A 231 -10.01 3.09 -17.01
N LYS A 232 -9.96 3.62 -18.24
CA LYS A 232 -9.42 4.96 -18.56
C LYS A 232 -9.87 6.07 -17.59
N LYS A 233 -11.16 6.10 -17.25
CA LYS A 233 -11.78 7.13 -16.39
C LYS A 233 -11.13 7.28 -15.00
N HIS A 234 -10.44 6.24 -14.52
CA HIS A 234 -9.78 6.27 -13.20
C HIS A 234 -8.40 6.94 -13.23
N TRP A 235 -7.81 7.10 -14.41
CA TRP A 235 -6.52 7.74 -14.61
C TRP A 235 -6.63 9.24 -14.94
N GLU A 236 -7.82 9.72 -15.29
CA GLU A 236 -8.05 11.11 -15.67
C GLU A 236 -7.94 12.03 -14.46
N ASN A 237 -7.10 13.06 -14.56
CA ASN A 237 -6.83 14.05 -13.51
C ASN A 237 -6.40 13.41 -12.18
N SER A 238 -5.73 12.25 -12.22
CA SER A 238 -5.30 11.52 -11.03
C SER A 238 -3.94 11.99 -10.52
N VAL A 239 -3.61 11.67 -9.27
CA VAL A 239 -2.24 11.69 -8.75
C VAL A 239 -1.75 10.25 -8.68
N LEU A 240 -0.72 9.93 -9.46
CA LEU A 240 -0.13 8.60 -9.44
C LEU A 240 0.73 8.44 -8.19
N PHE A 241 0.71 7.26 -7.58
CA PHE A 241 1.68 6.91 -6.55
C PHE A 241 2.41 5.61 -6.91
N PHE A 242 3.74 5.67 -6.89
CA PHE A 242 4.59 4.52 -7.17
C PHE A 242 5.58 4.31 -6.04
N GLU A 243 5.92 3.05 -5.80
CA GLU A 243 7.01 2.67 -4.91
C GLU A 243 7.69 1.42 -5.48
N THR A 244 8.92 1.15 -5.02
CA THR A 244 9.70 -0.02 -5.45
C THR A 244 9.86 -1.01 -4.30
N SER A 245 9.75 -2.29 -4.64
CA SER A 245 9.82 -3.44 -3.74
C SER A 245 11.21 -3.71 -3.15
N GLU A 246 11.26 -4.74 -2.32
CA GLU A 246 12.48 -5.27 -1.73
C GLU A 246 13.48 -5.86 -2.74
N GLU A 247 13.01 -6.19 -3.95
CA GLU A 247 13.83 -6.69 -5.06
C GLU A 247 14.74 -5.61 -5.65
N LYS A 248 14.50 -4.33 -5.32
CA LYS A 248 15.34 -3.18 -5.72
C LYS A 248 15.57 -3.19 -7.25
N PRO A 249 14.50 -3.03 -8.05
CA PRO A 249 14.56 -3.21 -9.49
C PRO A 249 15.64 -2.32 -10.12
N GLU A 250 16.37 -2.85 -11.09
CA GLU A 250 17.38 -2.06 -11.80
C GLU A 250 16.75 -0.78 -12.40
N PRO A 251 17.42 0.39 -12.39
CA PRO A 251 16.84 1.66 -12.86
C PRO A 251 16.26 1.61 -14.29
N ASN A 252 16.83 0.78 -15.15
CA ASN A 252 16.30 0.55 -16.50
C ASN A 252 14.85 0.05 -16.51
N LEU A 253 14.44 -0.75 -15.52
CA LEU A 253 13.07 -1.24 -15.39
C LEU A 253 12.10 -0.10 -15.09
N ILE A 254 12.46 0.82 -14.18
CA ILE A 254 11.68 2.04 -13.90
C ILE A 254 11.43 2.83 -15.18
N LYS A 255 12.48 3.04 -15.98
CA LYS A 255 12.35 3.66 -17.32
C LYS A 255 11.38 2.89 -18.22
N TYR A 256 11.51 1.57 -18.32
CA TYR A 256 10.66 0.78 -19.22
C TYR A 256 9.19 0.80 -18.81
N TRP A 257 8.90 0.70 -17.52
CA TRP A 257 7.54 0.76 -16.99
C TRP A 257 6.93 2.15 -17.20
N LEU A 258 7.67 3.22 -16.91
CA LEU A 258 7.19 4.59 -17.14
C LEU A 258 6.97 4.89 -18.62
N ARG A 259 7.83 4.41 -19.53
CA ARG A 259 7.58 4.47 -20.98
C ARG A 259 6.29 3.74 -21.34
N ASN A 260 6.02 2.59 -20.73
CA ASN A 260 4.78 1.86 -20.92
C ASN A 260 3.56 2.70 -20.46
N TYR A 261 3.60 3.34 -19.29
CA TYR A 261 2.54 4.27 -18.85
C TYR A 261 2.36 5.46 -19.82
N ALA A 262 3.45 5.98 -20.38
CA ALA A 262 3.40 7.08 -21.35
C ALA A 262 2.69 6.67 -22.66
N VAL A 263 2.99 5.49 -23.20
CA VAL A 263 2.37 5.00 -24.44
C VAL A 263 0.94 4.50 -24.24
N GLN A 264 0.57 4.07 -23.03
CA GLN A 264 -0.84 3.90 -22.64
C GLN A 264 -1.60 5.23 -22.60
N GLY A 265 -0.89 6.36 -22.62
CA GLY A 265 -1.46 7.70 -22.49
C GLY A 265 -1.74 8.12 -21.05
N ILE A 266 -1.42 7.28 -20.06
CA ILE A 266 -1.68 7.55 -18.64
C ILE A 266 -0.89 8.77 -18.19
N LEU A 267 0.44 8.82 -18.43
CA LEU A 267 1.26 9.97 -17.98
C LEU A 267 0.82 11.32 -18.58
N LYS A 268 0.00 11.32 -19.64
CA LYS A 268 -0.50 12.54 -20.29
C LYS A 268 -1.78 13.09 -19.68
N ILE A 269 -2.48 12.30 -18.87
CA ILE A 269 -3.80 12.64 -18.31
C ILE A 269 -3.79 12.73 -16.78
N VAL A 270 -2.64 12.54 -16.15
CA VAL A 270 -2.46 12.67 -14.70
C VAL A 270 -1.98 14.07 -14.34
N ASN A 271 -2.33 14.51 -13.14
CA ASN A 271 -1.98 15.84 -12.65
C ASN A 271 -0.64 15.87 -11.91
N GLY A 272 -0.16 14.73 -11.42
CA GLY A 272 1.15 14.63 -10.77
C GLY A 272 1.48 13.20 -10.36
N ILE A 273 2.70 13.00 -9.87
CA ILE A 273 3.22 11.70 -9.42
C ILE A 273 3.90 11.87 -8.06
N ILE A 274 3.69 10.93 -7.15
CA ILE A 274 4.48 10.78 -5.93
C ILE A 274 5.22 9.44 -5.94
N PHE A 275 6.46 9.45 -5.46
CA PHE A 275 7.27 8.25 -5.30
C PHE A 275 7.62 7.99 -3.84
N GLY A 276 7.39 6.76 -3.40
CA GLY A 276 7.83 6.25 -2.11
C GLY A 276 9.35 6.11 -2.05
N LYS A 277 9.91 6.18 -0.84
CA LYS A 277 11.35 5.96 -0.61
C LYS A 277 11.74 4.52 -1.04
N PRO A 278 12.74 4.33 -1.92
CA PRO A 278 13.26 3.02 -2.26
C PRO A 278 13.82 2.27 -1.05
N LYS A 279 13.66 0.94 -1.01
CA LYS A 279 14.24 0.12 0.05
C LYS A 279 15.76 0.31 0.15
N ASP A 280 16.25 0.56 1.36
CA ASP A 280 17.66 0.85 1.68
C ASP A 280 18.23 2.08 0.95
N GLU A 281 17.36 2.95 0.43
CA GLU A 281 17.73 4.03 -0.52
C GLU A 281 18.57 3.52 -1.70
N LYS A 282 18.41 2.25 -2.06
CA LYS A 282 19.10 1.67 -3.20
C LYS A 282 18.58 2.31 -4.48
N TYR A 283 19.51 2.76 -5.33
CA TYR A 283 19.24 3.44 -6.60
C TYR A 283 18.48 4.78 -6.45
N PHE A 284 18.60 5.43 -5.29
CA PHE A 284 17.84 6.65 -4.98
C PHE A 284 18.03 7.76 -6.03
N ASP A 285 19.27 8.00 -6.46
CA ASP A 285 19.58 9.03 -7.46
C ASP A 285 19.36 8.50 -8.89
N GLU A 286 19.70 7.25 -9.16
CA GLU A 286 19.56 6.63 -10.49
C GLU A 286 18.08 6.54 -10.92
N TYR A 287 17.16 6.28 -10.00
CA TYR A 287 15.73 6.33 -10.31
C TYR A 287 15.27 7.74 -10.68
N LYS A 288 15.77 8.78 -10.00
CA LYS A 288 15.45 10.18 -10.33
C LYS A 288 15.86 10.52 -11.77
N GLU A 289 17.06 10.10 -12.17
CA GLU A 289 17.56 10.29 -13.54
C GLU A 289 16.66 9.61 -14.58
N GLU A 290 16.27 8.35 -14.35
CA GLU A 290 15.42 7.59 -15.27
C GLU A 290 13.99 8.14 -15.34
N ILE A 291 13.43 8.61 -14.22
CA ILE A 291 12.13 9.29 -14.18
C ILE A 291 12.16 10.56 -15.03
N GLN A 292 13.09 11.47 -14.76
CA GLN A 292 13.21 12.74 -15.49
C GLN A 292 13.48 12.51 -16.98
N LYS A 293 14.28 11.49 -17.31
CA LYS A 293 14.53 11.09 -18.69
C LYS A 293 13.24 10.71 -19.42
N VAL A 294 12.39 9.88 -18.83
CA VAL A 294 11.10 9.53 -19.45
C VAL A 294 10.18 10.73 -19.56
N MET A 295 10.12 11.60 -18.53
CA MET A 295 9.31 12.83 -18.62
C MET A 295 9.77 13.70 -19.78
N LYS A 296 11.08 13.86 -19.99
CA LYS A 296 11.65 14.58 -21.13
C LYS A 296 11.35 13.91 -22.47
N GLU A 297 11.42 12.59 -22.57
CA GLU A 297 11.14 11.84 -23.80
C GLU A 297 9.70 12.01 -24.32
N PHE A 298 8.77 12.40 -23.46
CA PHE A 298 7.35 12.56 -23.78
C PHE A 298 6.82 13.99 -23.59
N ASP A 299 7.71 14.98 -23.48
CA ASP A 299 7.38 16.41 -23.29
C ASP A 299 6.57 16.70 -22.01
N LEU A 300 6.88 16.00 -20.91
CA LEU A 300 6.21 16.07 -19.60
C LEU A 300 7.11 16.69 -18.51
N GLU A 301 8.10 17.50 -18.86
CA GLU A 301 9.05 18.13 -17.90
C GLU A 301 8.36 19.08 -16.89
N ASN A 302 7.13 19.52 -17.17
CA ASN A 302 6.33 20.36 -16.28
C ASN A 302 5.41 19.57 -15.33
N LEU A 303 5.29 18.25 -15.48
CA LEU A 303 4.46 17.41 -14.61
C LEU A 303 5.02 17.45 -13.18
N PRO A 304 4.24 17.82 -12.15
CA PRO A 304 4.67 17.77 -10.76
C PRO A 304 5.04 16.36 -10.30
N ILE A 305 6.26 16.21 -9.78
CA ILE A 305 6.73 14.95 -9.21
C ILE A 305 7.36 15.20 -7.83
N LEU A 306 6.76 14.61 -6.79
CA LEU A 306 7.39 14.49 -5.48
C LEU A 306 8.04 13.12 -5.30
N TYR A 307 9.13 13.11 -4.55
CA TYR A 307 9.96 11.95 -4.33
C TYR A 307 10.31 11.83 -2.83
N ASN A 308 10.71 10.63 -2.41
CA ASN A 308 11.16 10.33 -1.04
C ASN A 308 10.06 10.33 0.05
N LEU A 309 8.81 10.03 -0.31
CA LEU A 309 7.71 9.97 0.65
C LEU A 309 7.76 8.68 1.49
N ASN A 310 7.25 8.73 2.72
CA ASN A 310 7.21 7.61 3.67
C ASN A 310 6.06 6.61 3.40
N PHE A 311 6.05 6.00 2.22
CA PHE A 311 5.23 4.83 1.86
C PHE A 311 6.05 3.87 0.98
N GLY A 312 5.65 2.60 0.89
CA GLY A 312 6.40 1.56 0.15
C GLY A 312 7.20 0.64 1.08
N HIS A 313 8.38 0.16 0.65
CA HIS A 313 9.16 -0.86 1.37
C HIS A 313 10.15 -0.31 2.41
N THR A 314 9.80 0.82 3.03
CA THR A 314 10.50 1.38 4.19
C THR A 314 9.50 1.63 5.32
N GLU A 315 9.95 1.52 6.56
CA GLU A 315 9.21 1.92 7.75
C GLU A 315 9.72 3.28 8.26
N PRO A 316 8.87 4.13 8.87
CA PRO A 316 7.42 3.96 9.06
C PRO A 316 6.60 4.39 7.82
N LYS A 317 5.28 4.20 7.88
CA LYS A 317 4.38 4.40 6.71
C LYS A 317 3.19 5.29 7.04
N PHE A 318 2.82 6.15 6.09
CA PHE A 318 1.46 6.70 6.02
C PHE A 318 0.60 5.85 5.07
N ILE A 319 -0.69 6.19 4.96
CA ILE A 319 -1.69 5.40 4.23
C ILE A 319 -2.24 6.21 3.06
N LEU A 320 -2.34 5.59 1.88
CA LEU A 320 -2.92 6.18 0.67
C LEU A 320 -4.27 5.50 0.36
N PRO A 321 -5.43 6.14 0.63
CA PRO A 321 -6.73 5.64 0.20
C PRO A 321 -6.89 5.79 -1.32
N TYR A 322 -7.15 4.69 -2.03
CA TYR A 322 -7.40 4.73 -3.47
C TYR A 322 -8.61 5.62 -3.77
N GLY A 323 -8.46 6.52 -4.73
CA GLY A 323 -9.50 7.45 -5.15
C GLY A 323 -9.71 8.66 -4.25
N ALA A 324 -9.03 8.79 -3.11
CA ALA A 324 -9.10 10.03 -2.33
C ALA A 324 -8.42 11.18 -3.07
N MET A 325 -8.98 12.38 -2.96
CA MET A 325 -8.39 13.60 -3.50
C MET A 325 -7.12 13.95 -2.73
N ALA A 326 -6.01 14.10 -3.46
CA ALA A 326 -4.73 14.51 -2.91
C ALA A 326 -4.20 15.78 -3.57
N GLU A 327 -3.27 16.44 -2.90
CA GLU A 327 -2.59 17.66 -3.36
C GLU A 327 -1.07 17.48 -3.32
N ILE A 328 -0.42 17.89 -4.41
CA ILE A 328 1.03 18.09 -4.48
C ILE A 328 1.27 19.59 -4.54
N ASN A 329 2.07 20.12 -3.61
CA ASN A 329 2.51 21.51 -3.62
C ASN A 329 4.03 21.57 -3.84
N CYS A 330 4.45 21.89 -5.06
CA CYS A 330 5.87 21.96 -5.44
C CYS A 330 6.60 23.14 -4.79
N GLU A 331 5.89 24.22 -4.43
CA GLU A 331 6.50 25.40 -3.81
C GLU A 331 6.87 25.13 -2.35
N LYS A 332 6.00 24.42 -1.63
CA LYS A 332 6.19 24.07 -0.22
C LYS A 332 6.82 22.69 -0.01
N ARG A 333 6.93 21.88 -1.07
CA ARG A 333 7.38 20.47 -1.02
C ARG A 333 6.49 19.58 -0.13
N THR A 334 5.19 19.87 -0.12
CA THR A 334 4.22 19.18 0.74
C THR A 334 3.29 18.30 -0.07
N PHE A 335 2.78 17.26 0.59
CA PHE A 335 1.75 16.36 0.09
C PHE A 335 0.61 16.32 1.10
N SER A 336 -0.63 16.40 0.62
CA SER A 336 -1.82 16.38 1.47
C SER A 336 -2.89 15.46 0.90
N ILE A 337 -3.71 14.87 1.76
CA ILE A 337 -4.95 14.18 1.37
C ILE A 337 -6.12 15.05 1.83
N LEU A 338 -6.90 15.56 0.87
CA LEU A 338 -7.87 16.64 1.06
C LEU A 338 -9.26 16.15 1.52
N GLU A 339 -9.37 14.89 1.91
CA GLU A 339 -10.59 14.29 2.43
C GLU A 339 -10.29 13.25 3.51
N SER A 340 -11.33 12.72 4.15
CA SER A 340 -11.20 11.60 5.09
C SER A 340 -10.93 10.29 4.33
N GLY A 341 -10.22 9.35 4.97
CA GLY A 341 -10.06 8.01 4.41
C GLY A 341 -11.32 7.16 4.54
N VAL A 342 -12.17 7.47 5.52
CA VAL A 342 -13.35 6.70 5.93
C VAL A 342 -14.54 7.61 6.21
N GLU A 343 -15.75 7.06 6.17
CA GLU A 343 -17.01 7.75 6.53
C GLU A 343 -17.32 7.70 8.04
#